data_AF-A0A660XU54-F1
#
_entry.id   AF-A0A660XU54-F1
#
_cell.length_a   1.000
_cell.length_b   1.000
_cell.length_c   1.000
_cell.angle_alpha   90.00
_cell.angle_beta   90.00
_cell.angle_gamma   90.00
#
_symmetry.space_group_name_H-M   'P 1'
#
loop_
_entity.id
_entity.type
_entity.pdbx_description
1 polymer ?
#
loop_
_entity_poly.entity_id
_entity_poly.type
_entity_poly.pdbx_seq_one_letter_code
_entity_poly.pdbx_strand_id
1 'polypeptide(L)'
;PKSLPSAPHPKYEGIRCEGIRIQVTDREAFRPVSTALHILTIVRSRFSEFAFYEGRFDRLAGTDRLRKEIQQGKDPEEIAAGWKAEVETFLRLREEYLLYR
;
A
#
# COMPACT_ATOMS: atom_id res chain seq x y z
N PRO A 1 17.47 -4.42 -11.52
CA PRO A 1 18.15 -4.01 -10.26
C PRO A 1 19.62 -4.43 -10.26
N LYS A 2 20.49 -3.79 -9.47
CA LYS A 2 21.92 -4.15 -9.36
C LYS A 2 22.28 -4.40 -7.89
N SER A 3 23.23 -5.31 -7.64
CA SER A 3 23.80 -5.51 -6.30
C SER A 3 24.47 -4.25 -5.79
N LEU A 4 24.20 -3.90 -4.53
CA LEU A 4 24.77 -2.76 -3.80
C LEU A 4 25.10 -3.21 -2.36
N PRO A 5 26.01 -2.53 -1.63
CA PRO A 5 26.31 -2.90 -0.25
C PRO A 5 25.11 -2.96 0.70
N SER A 6 24.11 -2.09 0.50
CA SER A 6 22.86 -2.06 1.28
C SER A 6 21.82 -3.10 0.82
N ALA A 7 22.00 -3.71 -0.35
CA ALA A 7 21.13 -4.71 -0.94
C ALA A 7 21.95 -5.66 -1.83
N PRO A 8 22.71 -6.60 -1.23
CA PRO A 8 23.66 -7.43 -1.97
C PRO A 8 22.99 -8.43 -2.91
N HIS A 9 21.74 -8.83 -2.61
CA HIS A 9 20.97 -9.81 -3.40
C HIS A 9 19.53 -9.30 -3.65
N PRO A 10 19.32 -8.33 -4.55
CA PRO A 10 17.99 -7.80 -4.83
C PRO A 10 17.13 -8.83 -5.61
N LYS A 11 15.81 -8.87 -5.33
CA LYS A 11 14.85 -9.86 -5.89
C LYS A 11 14.91 -10.03 -7.43
N TYR A 12 15.19 -8.96 -8.16
CA TYR A 12 15.26 -8.95 -9.62
C TYR A 12 16.64 -8.48 -10.11
N GLU A 13 17.70 -9.01 -9.49
CA GLU A 13 19.09 -8.70 -9.87
C GLU A 13 19.37 -9.01 -11.34
N GLY A 14 20.02 -8.07 -12.05
CA GLY A 14 20.34 -8.21 -13.48
C GLY A 14 19.14 -8.08 -14.43
N ILE A 15 17.91 -8.13 -13.92
CA ILE A 15 16.69 -8.06 -14.72
C ILE A 15 16.30 -6.59 -14.95
N ARG A 16 15.98 -6.23 -16.20
CA ARG A 16 15.35 -4.95 -16.53
C ARG A 16 13.91 -4.96 -16.02
N CYS A 17 13.61 -4.08 -15.08
CA CYS A 17 12.26 -3.89 -14.57
C CYS A 17 11.66 -2.63 -15.17
N GLU A 18 10.43 -2.72 -15.64
CA GLU A 18 9.63 -1.57 -16.06
C GLU A 18 8.73 -1.11 -14.91
N GLY A 19 8.47 0.19 -14.83
CA GLY A 19 7.70 0.74 -13.73
C GLY A 19 7.55 2.24 -13.82
N ILE A 20 6.98 2.80 -12.76
CA ILE A 20 6.71 4.23 -12.65
C ILE A 20 7.62 4.87 -11.60
N ARG A 21 7.99 6.12 -11.83
CA ARG A 21 8.64 6.96 -10.81
C ARG A 21 7.58 7.84 -10.18
N ILE A 22 7.34 7.67 -8.88
CA ILE A 22 6.46 8.55 -8.11
C ILE A 22 7.31 9.69 -7.57
N GLN A 23 7.04 10.91 -8.01
CA GLN A 23 7.67 12.13 -7.50
C GLN A 23 6.61 12.96 -6.80
N VAL A 24 6.71 13.08 -5.48
CA VAL A 24 5.82 13.92 -4.67
C VAL A 24 6.29 15.36 -4.77
N THR A 25 5.44 16.23 -5.33
CA THR A 25 5.72 17.67 -5.50
C THR A 25 5.08 18.53 -4.42
N ASP A 26 3.97 18.08 -3.84
CA ASP A 26 3.29 18.68 -2.70
C ASP A 26 3.03 17.60 -1.65
N ARG A 27 3.64 17.74 -0.48
CA ARG A 27 3.55 16.78 0.61
C ARG A 27 2.19 16.82 1.32
N GLU A 28 1.58 18.00 1.44
CA GLU A 28 0.33 18.18 2.18
C GLU A 28 -0.88 17.69 1.35
N ALA A 29 -0.79 17.79 0.03
CA ALA A 29 -1.78 17.24 -0.88
C ALA A 29 -1.66 15.72 -1.08
N PHE A 30 -0.44 15.16 -0.97
CA PHE A 30 -0.20 13.76 -1.30
C PHE A 30 -0.79 12.78 -0.26
N ARG A 31 -1.63 11.85 -0.74
CA ARG A 31 -2.23 10.78 0.07
C ARG A 31 -1.54 9.44 -0.25
N PRO A 32 -0.47 9.04 0.47
CA PRO A 32 0.34 7.88 0.11
C PRO A 32 -0.43 6.56 0.13
N VAL A 33 -1.30 6.36 1.12
CA VAL A 33 -2.06 5.11 1.26
C VAL A 33 -3.10 4.97 0.15
N SER A 34 -3.88 6.02 -0.13
CA SER A 34 -4.83 6.01 -1.26
C SER A 34 -4.09 5.81 -2.60
N THR A 35 -2.95 6.48 -2.80
CA THR A 35 -2.13 6.28 -4.01
C THR A 35 -1.70 4.82 -4.16
N ALA A 36 -1.25 4.18 -3.08
CA ALA A 36 -0.86 2.76 -3.11
C ALA A 36 -2.05 1.83 -3.43
N LEU A 37 -3.25 2.11 -2.90
CA LEU A 37 -4.47 1.36 -3.23
C LEU A 37 -4.80 1.44 -4.72
N HIS A 38 -4.74 2.63 -5.30
CA HIS A 38 -4.96 2.82 -6.74
C HIS A 38 -3.94 2.05 -7.58
N ILE A 39 -2.66 2.12 -7.23
CA ILE A 39 -1.62 1.38 -7.95
C ILE A 39 -1.86 -0.13 -7.83
N LEU A 40 -2.14 -0.64 -6.63
CA LEU A 40 -2.36 -2.07 -6.39
C LEU A 40 -3.58 -2.61 -7.15
N THR A 41 -4.70 -1.88 -7.15
CA THR A 41 -5.91 -2.27 -7.88
C THR A 41 -5.68 -2.24 -9.39
N ILE A 42 -5.00 -1.22 -9.92
CA ILE A 42 -4.61 -1.16 -11.33
C ILE A 42 -3.71 -2.35 -11.68
N VAL A 43 -2.64 -2.60 -10.93
CA VAL A 43 -1.72 -3.71 -11.19
C VAL A 43 -2.46 -5.04 -11.17
N ARG A 44 -3.28 -5.28 -10.13
CA ARG A 44 -4.09 -6.49 -10.03
C ARG A 44 -5.06 -6.65 -11.22
N SER A 45 -5.61 -5.56 -11.74
CA SER A 45 -6.57 -5.60 -12.86
C SER A 45 -5.92 -5.80 -14.22
N ARG A 46 -4.65 -5.39 -14.39
CA ARG A 46 -3.94 -5.37 -15.68
C ARG A 46 -3.00 -6.55 -15.89
N PHE A 47 -2.48 -7.13 -14.82
CA PHE A 47 -1.44 -8.16 -14.88
C PHE A 47 -1.99 -9.47 -14.31
N SER A 48 -2.34 -10.42 -15.19
CA SER A 48 -2.90 -11.71 -14.79
C SER A 48 -1.92 -12.57 -13.98
N GLU A 49 -0.61 -12.31 -14.09
CA GLU A 49 0.40 -12.98 -13.27
C GLU A 49 0.50 -12.42 -11.84
N PHE A 50 -0.19 -11.31 -11.55
CA PHE A 50 -0.14 -10.71 -10.23
C PHE A 50 -0.80 -11.61 -9.18
N ALA A 51 -0.05 -11.96 -8.15
CA ALA A 51 -0.52 -12.73 -7.01
C ALA A 51 -0.03 -12.12 -5.70
N PHE A 52 -0.91 -12.14 -4.69
CA PHE A 52 -0.53 -11.77 -3.33
C PHE A 52 0.23 -12.92 -2.66
N TYR A 53 1.29 -12.58 -1.92
CA TYR A 53 1.86 -13.48 -0.92
C TYR A 53 1.00 -13.42 0.34
N GLU A 54 -0.16 -14.09 0.33
CA GLU A 54 -1.28 -13.85 1.26
C GLU A 54 -0.86 -13.67 2.72
N GLY A 55 -0.20 -14.67 3.34
CA GLY A 55 0.18 -14.57 4.75
C GLY A 55 1.19 -13.45 5.07
N ARG A 56 2.06 -13.08 4.12
CA ARG A 56 2.99 -11.96 4.31
C ARG A 56 2.28 -10.63 4.11
N PHE A 57 1.40 -10.54 3.12
CA PHE A 57 0.64 -9.33 2.81
C PHE A 57 -0.34 -9.01 3.94
N ASP A 58 -1.15 -9.99 4.35
CA ASP A 58 -2.17 -9.81 5.39
C ASP A 58 -1.53 -9.44 6.74
N ARG A 59 -0.35 -9.98 7.04
CA ARG A 59 0.44 -9.58 8.22
C ARG A 59 0.86 -8.11 8.18
N LEU A 60 1.28 -7.59 7.02
CA LEU A 60 1.67 -6.18 6.86
C LEU A 60 0.45 -5.26 6.83
N ALA A 61 -0.66 -5.72 6.25
CA ALA A 61 -1.92 -4.99 6.21
C ALA A 61 -2.67 -5.01 7.56
N GLY A 62 -2.32 -5.93 8.46
CA GLY A 62 -2.98 -6.13 9.76
C GLY A 62 -4.28 -6.93 9.70
N THR A 63 -4.71 -7.35 8.50
CA THR A 63 -5.94 -8.10 8.24
C THR A 63 -5.92 -8.69 6.83
N ASP A 64 -6.75 -9.69 6.56
CA ASP A 64 -6.99 -10.21 5.21
C ASP A 64 -8.00 -9.37 4.41
N ARG A 65 -8.71 -8.45 5.07
CA ARG A 65 -9.79 -7.64 4.48
C ARG A 65 -9.32 -6.88 3.24
N LEU A 66 -8.20 -6.16 3.34
CA LEU A 66 -7.66 -5.36 2.22
C LEU A 66 -7.38 -6.22 0.98
N ARG A 67 -6.68 -7.35 1.15
CA ARG A 67 -6.39 -8.26 0.04
C ARG A 67 -7.67 -8.78 -0.61
N LYS A 68 -8.61 -9.26 0.22
CA LYS A 68 -9.90 -9.80 -0.24
C LYS A 68 -10.70 -8.76 -1.01
N GLU A 69 -10.75 -7.51 -0.54
CA GLU A 69 -11.46 -6.42 -1.22
C GLU A 69 -10.82 -6.07 -2.57
N ILE A 70 -9.48 -6.03 -2.66
CA ILE A 70 -8.78 -5.85 -3.94
C ILE A 70 -9.04 -7.03 -4.89
N GLN A 71 -9.03 -8.27 -4.38
CA GLN A 71 -9.32 -9.48 -5.18
C GLN A 71 -10.77 -9.49 -5.69
N GLN A 72 -11.71 -8.92 -4.93
CA GLN A 72 -13.10 -8.72 -5.36
C GLN A 72 -13.26 -7.60 -6.39
N GLY A 73 -12.21 -6.80 -6.64
CA GLY A 73 -12.26 -5.68 -7.57
C GLY A 73 -13.05 -4.49 -7.04
N LYS A 74 -13.13 -4.32 -5.71
CA LYS A 74 -13.73 -3.12 -5.12
C LYS A 74 -12.96 -1.87 -5.53
N ASP A 75 -13.67 -0.76 -5.61
CA ASP A 75 -13.07 0.53 -5.88
C ASP A 75 -12.11 0.96 -4.75
N PRO A 76 -10.93 1.54 -5.05
CA PRO A 76 -9.98 2.00 -4.03
C PRO A 76 -10.57 2.97 -3.00
N GLU A 77 -11.47 3.86 -3.41
CA GLU A 77 -12.08 4.85 -2.52
C GLU A 77 -13.12 4.19 -1.62
N GLU A 78 -13.84 3.17 -2.10
CA GLU A 78 -14.73 2.35 -1.26
C GLU A 78 -13.94 1.59 -0.18
N ILE A 79 -12.79 1.02 -0.55
CA ILE A 79 -11.89 0.33 0.39
C ILE A 79 -11.43 1.32 1.48
N ALA A 80 -10.94 2.50 1.08
CA ALA A 80 -10.47 3.52 2.00
C ALA A 80 -11.58 4.08 2.90
N ALA A 81 -12.77 4.32 2.34
CA ALA A 81 -13.94 4.75 3.11
C ALA A 81 -14.35 3.71 4.17
N GLY A 82 -14.13 2.43 3.89
CA GLY A 82 -14.37 1.31 4.80
C GLY A 82 -13.54 1.34 6.09
N TRP A 83 -12.51 2.18 6.18
CA TRP A 83 -11.66 2.35 7.37
C TRP A 83 -11.98 3.60 8.19
N LYS A 84 -12.85 4.49 7.67
CA LYS A 84 -13.08 5.82 8.26
C LYS A 84 -13.44 5.75 9.75
N ALA A 85 -14.32 4.83 10.13
CA ALA A 85 -14.73 4.65 11.53
C ALA A 85 -13.58 4.19 12.45
N GLU A 86 -12.74 3.28 11.97
CA GLU A 86 -11.56 2.77 12.70
C GLU A 86 -10.51 3.87 12.87
N VAL A 87 -10.28 4.65 11.81
CA VAL A 87 -9.38 5.83 11.83
C VAL A 87 -9.90 6.86 12.82
N GLU A 88 -11.17 7.24 12.76
CA GLU A 88 -11.76 8.19 13.72
C GLU A 88 -11.66 7.70 15.16
N THR A 89 -11.83 6.40 15.39
CA THR A 89 -11.68 5.79 16.72
C THR A 89 -10.23 5.90 17.21
N PHE A 90 -9.25 5.59 16.36
CA PHE A 90 -7.84 5.73 16.69
C PHE A 90 -7.42 7.19 16.90
N LEU A 91 -7.95 8.11 16.08
CA LEU A 91 -7.69 9.55 16.21
C LEU A 91 -8.17 10.09 17.56
N ARG A 92 -9.33 9.66 18.07
CA ARG A 92 -9.78 9.99 19.42
C ARG A 92 -8.90 9.36 20.49
N LEU A 93 -8.60 8.07 20.37
CA LEU A 93 -7.79 7.34 21.35
C LEU A 93 -6.40 7.97 21.52
N ARG A 94 -5.75 8.38 20.42
CA ARG A 94 -4.39 8.90 20.49
C ARG A 94 -4.30 10.27 21.17
N GLU A 95 -5.39 11.04 21.27
CA GLU A 95 -5.39 12.39 21.87
C GLU A 95 -4.84 12.40 23.29
N GLU A 96 -5.13 11.35 24.08
CA GLU A 96 -4.64 11.20 25.46
C GLU A 96 -3.12 11.00 25.55
N TYR A 97 -2.47 10.65 24.43
CA TYR A 97 -1.06 10.25 24.38
C TYR A 97 -0.19 11.17 23.54
N LEU A 98 -0.74 12.26 22.97
CA LEU A 98 0.02 13.20 22.16
C LEU A 98 0.94 14.08 23.03
N LEU A 99 2.24 14.03 22.73
CA LEU A 99 3.26 14.90 23.36
C LEU A 99 3.49 16.21 22.60
N TYR A 100 3.02 16.28 21.35
CA TYR A 100 3.20 17.41 20.45
C TYR A 100 1.88 17.72 19.76
N ARG A 101 1.73 18.99 19.37
CA ARG A 101 0.62 19.46 18.55
C ARG A 101 0.90 19.21 17.07
#